data_AF-A0A3B5AP51-F1
#
_entry.id   AF-A0A3B5AP51-F1
#
_cell.length_a   1.000
_cell.length_b   1.000
_cell.length_c   1.000
_cell.angle_alpha   90.00
_cell.angle_beta   90.00
_cell.angle_gamma   90.00
#
_symmetry.space_group_name_H-M   'P 1'
#
loop_
_entity.id
_entity.type
_entity.pdbx_description
1 polymer ?
#
loop_
_entity_poly.entity_id
_entity_poly.type
_entity_poly.pdbx_seq_one_letter_code
_entity_poly.pdbx_strand_id
1 'polypeptide(L)'
;MLRMNYSEEVAASAQAWIDKCELAHGAPSTRMLNGYELGENLFYSSALTSWTDVIQAWHNEVSHYTYPTGSSNGETVGHYTQVVWNSSYKVGCGATLCPNGIYFYGCHYYRAGNFEPYEPYKAGPSCGSCPDACDDKLCTNPCPYINKYINCPAMKNTTGCSNKYVAAWCPASCKCTTEIIPIY
;
A
#
# COMPACT_ATOMS: atom_id res chain seq x y z
N MET A 1 10.85 5.07 -1.36
CA MET A 1 9.78 5.05 -0.35
C MET A 1 8.98 6.33 -0.51
N LEU A 2 7.70 6.28 -0.89
CA LEU A 2 6.89 7.49 -0.95
C LEU A 2 6.50 7.97 0.45
N ARG A 3 6.39 9.28 0.62
CA ARG A 3 5.78 9.90 1.79
C ARG A 3 4.29 9.63 1.76
N MET A 4 3.78 9.06 2.85
CA MET A 4 2.36 8.80 3.02
C MET A 4 1.63 10.08 3.44
N ASN A 5 0.43 10.32 2.91
CA ASN A 5 -0.44 11.44 3.31
C ASN A 5 -1.83 10.90 3.68
N TYR A 6 -2.54 11.57 4.58
CA TYR A 6 -3.90 11.20 4.91
C TYR A 6 -4.86 11.47 3.74
N SER A 7 -5.88 10.62 3.58
CA SER A 7 -6.91 10.77 2.55
C SER A 7 -8.30 10.45 3.10
N GLU A 8 -9.16 11.47 3.15
CA GLU A 8 -10.56 11.36 3.58
C GLU A 8 -11.33 10.27 2.81
N GLU A 9 -11.14 10.19 1.49
CA GLU A 9 -11.80 9.19 0.64
C GLU A 9 -11.41 7.75 1.02
N VAL A 10 -10.14 7.54 1.37
CA VAL A 10 -9.62 6.23 1.81
C VAL A 10 -10.11 5.93 3.22
N ALA A 11 -10.20 6.95 4.09
CA ALA A 11 -10.71 6.81 5.44
C ALA A 11 -12.20 6.47 5.47
N ALA A 12 -13.00 7.10 4.61
CA ALA A 12 -14.41 6.77 4.42
C ALA A 12 -14.59 5.31 3.98
N SER A 13 -13.73 4.82 3.08
CA SER A 13 -13.71 3.41 2.67
C SER A 13 -13.35 2.48 3.82
N ALA A 14 -12.33 2.80 4.62
CA ALA A 14 -11.92 2.00 5.78
C ALA A 14 -13.01 1.98 6.85
N GLN A 15 -13.55 3.14 7.24
CA GLN A 15 -14.62 3.23 8.25
C GLN A 15 -15.86 2.44 7.82
N ALA A 16 -16.26 2.52 6.55
CA ALA A 16 -17.39 1.75 6.04
C ALA A 16 -17.19 0.23 6.12
N TRP A 17 -15.95 -0.25 6.07
CA TRP A 17 -15.65 -1.66 6.32
C TRP A 17 -15.70 -1.98 7.82
N ILE A 18 -15.04 -1.16 8.64
CA ILE A 18 -14.93 -1.34 10.09
C ILE A 18 -16.31 -1.32 10.76
N ASP A 19 -17.23 -0.48 10.31
CA ASP A 19 -18.60 -0.39 10.84
C ASP A 19 -19.44 -1.67 10.65
N LYS A 20 -19.02 -2.59 9.77
CA LYS A 20 -19.69 -3.89 9.61
C LYS A 20 -19.42 -4.83 10.78
N CYS A 21 -18.35 -4.58 11.55
CA CYS A 21 -17.92 -5.46 12.63
C CYS A 21 -17.67 -6.91 12.21
N GLU A 22 -17.24 -7.10 10.96
CA GLU A 22 -16.70 -8.34 10.45
C GLU A 22 -15.19 -8.35 10.74
N LEU A 23 -14.76 -9.08 11.79
CA LEU A 23 -13.36 -9.14 12.25
C LEU A 23 -12.45 -9.96 11.31
N ALA A 24 -12.56 -9.71 10.01
CA ALA A 24 -11.84 -10.37 8.95
C ALA A 24 -11.67 -9.42 7.76
N HIS A 25 -10.75 -9.75 6.87
CA HIS A 25 -10.65 -9.06 5.58
C HIS A 25 -11.84 -9.38 4.69
N GLY A 26 -12.33 -8.38 3.97
CA GLY A 26 -13.29 -8.55 2.89
C GLY A 26 -12.64 -9.04 1.60
N ALA A 27 -13.47 -9.40 0.62
CA ALA A 27 -12.98 -9.63 -0.73
C ALA A 27 -12.33 -8.35 -1.29
N PRO A 28 -11.25 -8.42 -2.10
CA PRO A 28 -10.64 -7.25 -2.76
C PRO A 28 -11.63 -6.26 -3.37
N SER A 29 -12.71 -6.75 -3.98
CA SER A 29 -13.77 -5.95 -4.60
C SER A 29 -14.53 -5.04 -3.62
N THR A 30 -14.45 -5.28 -2.30
CA THR A 30 -15.08 -4.44 -1.28
C THR A 30 -14.28 -3.18 -0.95
N ARG A 31 -13.05 -3.07 -1.44
CA ARG A 31 -12.13 -1.94 -1.19
C ARG A 31 -11.48 -1.44 -2.48
N MET A 32 -12.34 -1.02 -3.42
CA MET A 32 -11.91 -0.45 -4.71
C MET A 32 -12.05 1.07 -4.71
N LEU A 33 -11.02 1.77 -5.18
CA LEU A 33 -11.04 3.22 -5.36
C LEU A 33 -10.45 3.62 -6.71
N ASN A 34 -11.22 4.38 -7.50
CA ASN A 34 -10.81 4.82 -8.85
C ASN A 34 -10.33 3.67 -9.76
N GLY A 35 -10.94 2.49 -9.61
CA GLY A 35 -10.59 1.28 -10.37
C GLY A 35 -9.40 0.49 -9.83
N TYR A 36 -8.90 0.80 -8.63
CA TYR A 36 -7.77 0.12 -8.00
C TYR A 36 -8.13 -0.46 -6.64
N GLU A 37 -7.56 -1.62 -6.33
CA GLU A 37 -7.66 -2.22 -5.02
C GLU A 37 -6.85 -1.40 -3.99
N LEU A 38 -7.48 -1.13 -2.85
CA LEU A 38 -6.83 -0.60 -1.66
C LEU A 38 -6.22 -1.76 -0.86
N GLY A 39 -5.05 -1.52 -0.28
CA GLY A 39 -4.52 -2.40 0.76
C GLY A 39 -5.31 -2.25 2.06
N GLU A 40 -5.17 -3.19 2.98
CA GLU A 40 -5.94 -3.21 4.22
C GLU A 40 -5.10 -3.82 5.35
N ASN A 41 -5.00 -3.12 6.48
CA ASN A 41 -4.55 -3.67 7.75
C ASN A 41 -5.69 -3.58 8.75
N LEU A 42 -5.90 -4.66 9.52
CA LEU A 42 -6.96 -4.77 10.52
C LEU A 42 -6.36 -5.06 11.90
N PHE A 43 -7.03 -4.61 12.95
CA PHE A 43 -6.64 -4.86 14.34
C PHE A 43 -7.89 -4.84 15.22
N TYR A 44 -7.95 -5.71 16.23
CA TYR A 44 -9.03 -5.67 17.21
C TYR A 44 -8.52 -5.94 18.62
N SER A 45 -9.20 -5.36 19.60
CA SER A 45 -8.82 -5.44 21.01
C SER A 45 -10.05 -5.40 21.91
N SER A 46 -9.97 -6.01 23.09
CA SER A 46 -10.98 -5.90 24.14
C SER A 46 -10.93 -4.56 24.89
N ALA A 47 -9.94 -3.72 24.62
CA ALA A 47 -9.78 -2.41 25.22
C ALA A 47 -9.51 -1.33 24.16
N LEU A 48 -9.90 -0.09 24.48
CA LEU A 48 -9.54 1.06 23.67
C LEU A 48 -8.01 1.17 23.61
N THR A 49 -7.48 1.21 22.39
CA THR A 49 -6.05 1.13 22.09
C THR A 49 -5.68 2.36 21.26
N SER A 50 -4.53 2.97 21.54
CA SER A 50 -4.11 4.15 20.79
C SER A 50 -3.73 3.77 19.35
N TRP A 51 -3.92 4.67 18.38
CA TRP A 51 -3.48 4.43 17.00
C TRP A 51 -1.97 4.16 16.91
N THR A 52 -1.17 4.77 17.78
CA THR A 52 0.28 4.49 17.87
C THR A 52 0.53 3.03 18.21
N ASP A 53 -0.18 2.47 19.19
CA ASP A 53 -0.01 1.07 19.58
C ASP A 53 -0.54 0.10 18.50
N VAL A 54 -1.64 0.44 17.84
CA VAL A 54 -2.18 -0.33 16.70
C VAL A 54 -1.17 -0.40 15.56
N ILE A 55 -0.62 0.74 15.14
CA ILE A 55 0.37 0.81 14.07
C ILE A 55 1.66 0.12 14.49
N GLN A 56 2.07 0.25 15.76
CA GLN A 56 3.25 -0.43 16.28
C GLN A 56 3.05 -1.95 16.27
N ALA A 57 1.87 -2.46 16.59
CA ALA A 57 1.55 -3.89 16.52
C ALA A 57 1.71 -4.43 15.09
N TRP A 58 1.19 -3.72 14.08
CA TRP A 58 1.42 -4.04 12.67
C TRP A 58 2.90 -3.98 12.28
N HIS A 59 3.61 -2.95 12.71
CA HIS A 59 5.02 -2.78 12.40
C HIS A 59 5.91 -3.85 13.06
N ASN A 60 5.54 -4.35 14.25
CA ASN A 60 6.35 -5.32 15.00
C ASN A 60 6.56 -6.65 14.27
N GLU A 61 5.73 -6.97 13.26
CA GLU A 61 5.98 -8.12 12.40
C GLU A 61 7.34 -8.05 11.65
N VAL A 62 7.99 -6.87 11.62
CA VAL A 62 9.38 -6.72 11.16
C VAL A 62 10.34 -7.71 11.83
N SER A 63 10.08 -8.14 13.07
CA SER A 63 10.92 -9.14 13.75
C SER A 63 10.90 -10.52 13.08
N HIS A 64 9.91 -10.77 12.24
CA HIS A 64 9.74 -12.00 11.47
C HIS A 64 10.14 -11.84 10.00
N TYR A 65 10.44 -10.62 9.55
CA TYR A 65 10.73 -10.30 8.16
C TYR A 65 12.23 -10.26 7.87
N THR A 66 12.67 -10.97 6.83
CA THR A 66 14.02 -10.85 6.25
C THR A 66 13.91 -10.21 4.87
N TYR A 67 14.59 -9.08 4.67
CA TYR A 67 14.66 -8.43 3.36
C TYR A 67 15.63 -9.18 2.41
N PRO A 68 15.31 -9.35 1.11
CA PRO A 68 14.03 -9.09 0.44
C PRO A 68 13.08 -10.31 0.45
N THR A 69 13.44 -11.37 1.17
CA THR A 69 12.85 -12.71 1.04
C THR A 69 11.45 -12.88 1.63
N GLY A 70 11.00 -11.98 2.52
CA GLY A 70 9.71 -12.13 3.20
C GLY A 70 9.82 -12.77 4.58
N SER A 71 8.83 -13.57 4.97
CA SER A 71 8.78 -14.23 6.28
C SER A 71 9.94 -15.20 6.46
N SER A 72 10.67 -15.06 7.56
CA SER A 72 11.88 -15.84 7.89
C SER A 72 11.57 -17.13 8.66
N ASN A 73 10.40 -17.22 9.27
CA ASN A 73 10.00 -18.27 10.19
C ASN A 73 8.56 -18.76 9.95
N GLY A 74 7.91 -18.32 8.88
CA GLY A 74 6.53 -18.67 8.54
C GLY A 74 5.46 -17.84 9.27
N GLU A 75 5.86 -16.89 10.13
CA GLU A 75 4.93 -15.96 10.77
C GLU A 75 4.42 -14.90 9.78
N THR A 76 3.32 -14.25 10.16
CA THR A 76 2.71 -13.18 9.36
C THR A 76 3.60 -11.95 9.34
N VAL A 77 3.80 -11.39 8.14
CA VAL A 77 4.58 -10.15 7.90
C VAL A 77 3.82 -9.11 7.07
N GLY A 78 2.58 -9.44 6.68
CA GLY A 78 1.79 -8.68 5.72
C GLY A 78 1.39 -7.29 6.22
N HIS A 79 1.16 -7.14 7.53
CA HIS A 79 0.83 -5.83 8.08
C HIS A 79 2.05 -4.92 8.05
N TYR A 80 3.22 -5.44 8.44
CA TYR A 80 4.48 -4.71 8.35
C TYR A 80 4.78 -4.31 6.90
N THR A 81 4.77 -5.27 5.96
CA THR A 81 5.12 -4.98 4.56
C THR A 81 4.18 -3.98 3.92
N GLN A 82 2.88 -3.96 4.30
CA GLN A 82 1.95 -2.93 3.85
C GLN A 82 2.27 -1.55 4.46
N VAL A 83 2.62 -1.47 5.75
CA VAL A 83 3.04 -0.22 6.40
C VAL A 83 4.24 0.40 5.68
N VAL A 84 5.19 -0.43 5.23
CA VAL A 84 6.39 0.02 4.52
C VAL A 84 6.31 -0.17 3.00
N TRP A 85 5.11 -0.28 2.42
CA TRP A 85 5.00 -0.48 0.97
C TRP A 85 5.29 0.83 0.22
N ASN A 86 6.32 0.82 -0.63
CA ASN A 86 6.87 2.04 -1.23
C ASN A 86 5.89 2.88 -2.03
N SER A 87 4.85 2.24 -2.56
CA SER A 87 3.91 2.83 -3.49
C SER A 87 2.57 3.20 -2.85
N SER A 88 2.36 2.80 -1.59
CA SER A 88 1.17 3.10 -0.81
C SER A 88 1.33 4.48 -0.16
N TYR A 89 1.00 5.54 -0.91
CA TYR A 89 1.30 6.93 -0.52
C TYR A 89 0.11 7.70 0.05
N LYS A 90 -1.07 7.07 0.12
CA LYS A 90 -2.20 7.60 0.88
C LYS A 90 -2.74 6.56 1.83
N VAL A 91 -3.18 7.00 3.00
CA VAL A 91 -3.79 6.15 4.02
C VAL A 91 -5.03 6.82 4.58
N GLY A 92 -5.99 6.01 4.96
CA GLY A 92 -7.15 6.45 5.71
C GLY A 92 -7.64 5.31 6.61
N CYS A 93 -8.06 5.64 7.81
CA CYS A 93 -8.35 4.65 8.84
C CYS A 93 -9.70 4.90 9.49
N GLY A 94 -10.26 3.85 10.07
CA GLY A 94 -11.50 3.89 10.84
C GLY A 94 -11.42 3.02 12.08
N ALA A 95 -12.24 3.33 13.07
CA ALA A 95 -12.38 2.54 14.29
C ALA A 95 -13.85 2.48 14.71
N THR A 96 -14.28 1.37 15.29
CA THR A 96 -15.64 1.21 15.83
C THR A 96 -15.65 0.32 17.07
N LEU A 97 -16.67 0.47 17.91
CA LEU A 97 -16.94 -0.44 19.02
C LEU A 97 -18.06 -1.41 18.61
N CYS A 98 -17.72 -2.68 18.45
CA CYS A 98 -18.62 -3.71 17.98
C CYS A 98 -19.59 -4.22 19.08
N PRO A 99 -20.72 -4.88 18.71
CA PRO A 99 -21.78 -5.32 19.64
C PRO A 99 -21.39 -6.29 20.77
N ASN A 100 -20.12 -6.70 20.86
CA ASN A 100 -19.55 -7.55 21.90
C ASN A 100 -18.48 -6.83 22.76
N GLY A 101 -18.38 -5.51 22.65
CA GLY A 101 -17.39 -4.71 23.37
C GLY A 101 -15.99 -4.77 22.77
N ILE A 102 -15.82 -5.32 21.56
CA ILE A 102 -14.55 -5.34 20.85
C ILE A 102 -14.35 -4.02 20.11
N TYR A 103 -13.21 -3.38 20.34
CA TYR A 103 -12.75 -2.26 19.53
C TYR A 103 -12.11 -2.80 18.26
N PHE A 104 -12.65 -2.45 17.11
CA PHE A 104 -12.15 -2.84 15.80
C PHE A 104 -11.55 -1.63 15.08
N TYR A 105 -10.38 -1.80 14.49
CA TYR A 105 -9.59 -0.78 13.83
C TYR A 105 -9.18 -1.29 12.46
N GLY A 106 -9.10 -0.39 11.49
CA GLY A 106 -8.44 -0.70 10.25
C GLY A 106 -8.02 0.52 9.47
N CYS A 107 -7.00 0.33 8.65
CA CYS A 107 -6.50 1.31 7.71
C CYS A 107 -6.57 0.73 6.31
N HIS A 108 -7.09 1.51 5.38
CA HIS A 108 -6.91 1.26 3.95
C HIS A 108 -5.73 2.06 3.41
N TYR A 109 -5.05 1.49 2.42
CA TYR A 109 -3.88 2.06 1.78
C TYR A 109 -4.16 2.25 0.28
N TYR A 110 -4.04 3.48 -0.22
CA TYR A 110 -4.22 3.73 -1.64
C TYR A 110 -3.07 3.14 -2.43
N ARG A 111 -3.42 2.24 -3.35
CA ARG A 111 -2.54 1.22 -3.96
C ARG A 111 -2.20 0.16 -2.93
N ALA A 112 -2.86 -0.99 -3.08
CA ALA A 112 -2.50 -2.19 -2.36
C ALA A 112 -1.00 -2.49 -2.47
N GLY A 113 -0.43 -2.98 -1.38
CA GLY A 113 0.88 -3.58 -1.39
C GLY A 113 0.81 -5.10 -1.39
N ASN A 114 1.89 -5.72 -0.92
CA ASN A 114 2.00 -7.16 -0.70
C ASN A 114 1.76 -8.01 -1.97
N PHE A 115 2.21 -7.50 -3.12
CA PHE A 115 2.20 -8.28 -4.35
C PHE A 115 3.41 -9.21 -4.36
N GLU A 116 3.16 -10.52 -4.43
CA GLU A 116 4.21 -11.52 -4.60
C GLU A 116 4.69 -11.57 -6.07
N PRO A 117 6.01 -11.76 -6.32
CA PRO A 117 7.10 -11.98 -5.37
C PRO A 117 7.89 -10.70 -5.01
N TYR A 118 7.23 -9.55 -4.92
CA TYR A 118 7.91 -8.26 -4.85
C TYR A 118 8.19 -7.82 -3.43
N GLU A 119 9.39 -7.29 -3.23
CA GLU A 119 9.77 -6.66 -1.97
C GLU A 119 8.99 -5.34 -1.75
N PRO A 120 8.73 -4.95 -0.49
CA PRO A 120 7.95 -3.75 -0.19
C PRO A 120 8.59 -2.45 -0.68
N TYR A 121 9.91 -2.44 -0.87
CA TYR A 121 10.65 -1.30 -1.39
C TYR A 121 11.99 -1.73 -1.98
N LYS A 122 12.48 -0.99 -2.96
CA LYS A 122 13.85 -1.15 -3.46
C LYS A 122 14.88 -0.64 -2.43
N ALA A 123 15.77 -1.51 -1.97
CA ALA A 123 16.91 -1.12 -1.14
C ALA A 123 17.90 -0.21 -1.90
N GLY A 124 18.44 0.77 -1.17
CA GLY A 124 19.41 1.73 -1.70
C GLY A 124 19.46 2.99 -0.84
N PRO A 125 20.25 4.00 -1.25
CA PRO A 125 20.27 5.29 -0.57
C PRO A 125 18.86 5.90 -0.50
N SER A 126 18.55 6.52 0.63
CA SER A 126 17.32 7.31 0.79
C SER A 126 17.17 8.30 -0.36
N CYS A 127 15.97 8.37 -0.92
CA CYS A 127 15.64 9.21 -2.08
C CYS A 127 16.51 9.00 -3.34
N GLY A 128 17.27 7.91 -3.47
CA GLY A 128 18.10 7.66 -4.66
C GLY A 128 17.31 7.52 -5.97
N SER A 129 16.00 7.25 -5.89
CA SER A 129 15.08 7.22 -7.04
C SER A 129 14.27 8.52 -7.24
N CYS A 130 14.47 9.52 -6.40
CA CYS A 130 13.73 10.79 -6.40
C CYS A 130 14.57 11.96 -5.87
N PRO A 131 15.79 12.21 -6.41
CA PRO A 131 16.72 13.19 -5.85
C PRO A 131 16.13 14.61 -5.77
N ASP A 132 15.30 14.97 -6.75
CA ASP A 132 14.68 16.30 -6.84
C ASP A 132 13.31 16.40 -6.15
N ALA A 133 12.86 15.31 -5.52
CA ALA A 133 11.54 15.22 -4.89
C ALA A 133 11.62 14.48 -3.54
N CYS A 134 12.62 14.83 -2.74
CA CYS A 134 12.88 14.22 -1.43
C CYS A 134 12.47 15.15 -0.29
N ASP A 135 11.73 14.61 0.67
CA ASP A 135 11.37 15.26 1.92
C ASP A 135 11.66 14.28 3.06
N ASP A 136 12.57 14.65 3.96
CA ASP A 136 13.08 13.82 5.07
C ASP A 136 13.23 12.32 4.71
N LYS A 137 14.07 12.03 3.71
CA LYS A 137 14.38 10.67 3.21
C LYS A 137 13.21 9.94 2.51
N LEU A 138 12.08 10.60 2.29
CA LEU A 138 10.90 10.07 1.60
C LEU A 138 10.65 10.80 0.27
N CYS A 139 10.27 10.05 -0.76
CA CYS A 139 9.90 10.60 -2.07
C CYS A 139 8.53 11.28 -2.03
N THR A 140 8.35 12.38 -2.72
CA THR A 140 7.11 13.18 -2.74
C THR A 140 6.45 13.25 -4.13
N ASN A 141 6.97 12.51 -5.10
CA ASN A 141 6.54 12.50 -6.49
C ASN A 141 5.89 11.15 -6.89
N PRO A 142 4.70 10.80 -6.37
CA PRO A 142 3.98 9.61 -6.81
C PRO A 142 3.54 9.75 -8.27
N CYS A 143 3.74 8.71 -9.08
CA CYS A 143 3.19 8.69 -10.44
C CYS A 143 1.65 8.70 -10.35
N PRO A 144 0.91 9.60 -11.02
CA PRO A 144 -0.56 9.64 -10.92
C PRO A 144 -1.23 8.53 -11.72
N TYR A 145 -0.55 8.00 -12.73
CA TYR A 145 -1.01 6.90 -13.55
C TYR A 145 -0.69 5.56 -12.91
N ILE A 146 -1.42 4.53 -13.33
CA ILE A 146 -1.24 3.17 -12.85
C ILE A 146 -1.29 2.26 -14.08
N ASN A 147 -0.36 1.31 -14.15
CA ASN A 147 -0.34 0.28 -15.17
C ASN A 147 -1.44 -0.76 -14.89
N LYS A 148 -1.98 -1.32 -15.97
CA LYS A 148 -2.91 -2.46 -15.91
C LYS A 148 -2.18 -3.78 -15.70
N TYR A 149 -0.92 -3.88 -16.15
CA TYR A 149 -0.14 -5.10 -16.13
C TYR A 149 1.24 -4.89 -15.50
N ILE A 150 1.68 -5.93 -14.82
CA ILE A 150 2.97 -6.01 -14.12
C ILE A 150 4.18 -5.95 -15.06
N ASN A 151 4.06 -6.54 -16.25
CA ASN A 151 5.11 -6.57 -17.26
C ASN A 151 5.17 -5.30 -18.13
N CYS A 152 4.47 -4.23 -17.75
CA CYS A 152 4.49 -2.96 -18.47
C CYS A 152 5.88 -2.35 -18.70
N PRO A 153 6.84 -2.42 -17.75
CA PRO A 153 8.22 -2.01 -18.03
C PRO A 153 8.85 -2.79 -19.19
N ALA A 154 8.63 -4.10 -19.27
CA ALA A 154 9.12 -4.92 -20.38
C ALA A 154 8.40 -4.59 -21.69
N MET A 155 7.07 -4.42 -21.67
CA MET A 155 6.29 -4.05 -22.86
C MET A 155 6.71 -2.68 -23.44
N LYS A 156 6.98 -1.70 -22.57
CA LYS A 156 7.55 -0.40 -22.97
C LYS A 156 8.86 -0.59 -23.72
N ASN A 157 9.76 -1.42 -23.21
CA ASN A 157 11.10 -1.60 -23.79
C ASN A 157 11.06 -2.39 -25.11
N THR A 158 10.17 -3.37 -25.24
CA THR A 158 10.09 -4.21 -26.45
C THR A 158 9.27 -3.59 -27.58
N THR A 159 8.15 -2.94 -27.24
CA THR A 159 7.15 -2.49 -28.23
C THR A 159 7.07 -0.96 -28.32
N GLY A 160 7.46 -0.24 -27.26
CA GLY A 160 7.42 1.21 -27.21
C GLY A 160 6.04 1.80 -26.91
N CYS A 161 6.03 3.03 -26.39
CA CYS A 161 4.82 3.74 -26.02
C CYS A 161 4.07 4.36 -27.21
N SER A 162 4.61 4.30 -28.42
CA SER A 162 3.90 4.68 -29.65
C SER A 162 2.84 3.64 -30.05
N ASN A 163 2.95 2.41 -29.54
CA ASN A 163 1.92 1.40 -29.73
C ASN A 163 0.68 1.73 -28.89
N LYS A 164 -0.48 1.81 -29.54
CA LYS A 164 -1.75 2.21 -28.91
C LYS A 164 -2.16 1.34 -27.71
N TYR A 165 -1.85 0.04 -27.73
CA TYR A 165 -2.20 -0.87 -26.64
C TYR A 165 -1.25 -0.70 -25.46
N VAL A 166 0.06 -0.59 -25.71
CA VAL A 166 1.04 -0.32 -24.66
C VAL A 166 0.78 1.04 -24.00
N ALA A 167 0.48 2.08 -24.78
CA ALA A 167 0.12 3.39 -24.24
C ALA A 167 -1.13 3.35 -23.34
N ALA A 168 -2.13 2.54 -23.71
CA ALA A 168 -3.37 2.40 -22.96
C ALA A 168 -3.23 1.52 -21.71
N TRP A 169 -2.48 0.42 -21.79
CA TRP A 169 -2.31 -0.52 -20.68
C TRP A 169 -1.20 -0.15 -19.73
N CYS A 170 -0.20 0.60 -20.19
CA CYS A 170 0.99 0.95 -19.43
C CYS A 170 1.19 2.47 -19.27
N PRO A 171 0.16 3.25 -18.89
CA PRO A 171 0.27 4.70 -18.85
C PRO A 171 1.30 5.19 -17.82
N ALA A 172 1.49 4.48 -16.70
CA ALA A 172 2.53 4.84 -15.73
C ALA A 172 3.92 4.67 -16.33
N SER A 173 4.22 3.51 -16.92
CA SER A 173 5.51 3.28 -17.56
C SER A 173 5.76 4.24 -18.73
N CYS A 174 4.72 4.65 -19.46
CA CYS A 174 4.86 5.51 -20.61
C CYS A 174 4.91 7.01 -20.30
N LYS A 175 4.23 7.47 -19.25
CA LYS A 175 4.07 8.91 -18.96
C LYS A 175 4.86 9.39 -17.75
N CYS A 176 5.15 8.51 -16.78
CA CYS A 176 5.95 8.87 -15.61
C CYS A 176 7.43 8.58 -15.90
N THR A 177 8.24 9.63 -15.84
CA THR A 177 9.68 9.58 -16.16
C THR A 177 10.54 9.85 -14.94
N THR A 178 10.02 10.63 -13.99
CA THR A 178 10.73 11.01 -12.76
C THR A 178 10.00 10.53 -11.51
N GLU A 179 8.71 10.28 -11.62
CA GLU A 179 7.83 9.89 -10.55
C GLU A 179 8.01 8.44 -10.14
N ILE A 180 7.76 8.15 -8.86
CA ILE A 180 7.75 6.79 -8.34
C ILE A 180 6.53 6.06 -8.90
N ILE A 181 6.80 5.12 -9.80
CA ILE A 181 5.82 4.16 -10.30
C ILE A 181 5.69 3.06 -9.25
N PRO A 182 4.46 2.60 -8.93
CA PRO A 182 4.28 1.45 -8.06
C PRO A 182 5.12 0.27 -8.52
N ILE A 183 5.88 -0.31 -7.59
CA ILE A 183 6.41 -1.66 -7.78
C ILE A 183 5.18 -2.56 -7.81
N TYR A 184 4.95 -3.16 -8.98
CA TYR A 184 4.03 -4.27 -9.10
C TYR A 184 4.79 -5.51 -8.78
#